data_AF-A0A511J3K2-F1
#
_entry.id   AF-A0A511J3K2-F1
#
_cell.length_a   1.000
_cell.length_b   1.000
_cell.length_c   1.000
_cell.angle_alpha   90.00
_cell.angle_beta   90.00
_cell.angle_gamma   90.00
#
_symmetry.space_group_name_H-M   'P 1'
#
loop_
_entity.id
_entity.type
_entity.pdbx_description
1 polymer ?
#
loop_
_entity_poly.entity_id
_entity_poly.type
_entity_poly.pdbx_seq_one_letter_code
_entity_poly.pdbx_strand_id
1 'polypeptide(L)'
;MIFEREIERIFVMEPEGQLKLQNLLNQIDARFLFAAEHIIDYAETVLMEKLNEHLLIGLSDHIAFSAENIKNGIVIRNKLLREIEVLYSEEFSIAQWAVEYLTKELDVPYTYDEAGYIAIHIHSARSGQTSNHRSIREVTIISDVIQLIERELTIDMHSEAMALNYSRLANHLRLLLQRTNAQQYAVLDTEIVQMVKRKYPKSYKIAKEIRVLLIKQYQMSITSEELGYLAIHIERLRGTIEHHEN
;
A
#
# COMPACT_ATOMS: atom_id res chain seq x y z
N MET A 1 0.62 -14.77 -34.68
CA MET A 1 0.35 -14.96 -33.24
C MET A 1 0.82 -13.79 -32.37
N ILE A 2 2.06 -13.29 -32.49
CA ILE A 2 2.55 -12.14 -31.67
C ILE A 2 1.70 -10.88 -31.88
N PHE A 3 1.41 -10.52 -33.13
CA PHE A 3 0.55 -9.37 -33.46
C PHE A 3 -0.91 -9.51 -33.01
N GLU A 4 -1.47 -10.72 -32.90
CA GLU A 4 -2.91 -10.90 -32.69
C GLU A 4 -3.34 -10.53 -31.26
N ARG A 5 -2.54 -10.89 -30.25
CA ARG A 5 -2.83 -10.56 -28.84
C ARG A 5 -2.57 -9.08 -28.52
N GLU A 6 -1.51 -8.51 -29.09
CA GLU A 6 -1.23 -7.07 -29.00
C GLU A 6 -2.34 -6.25 -29.65
N ILE A 7 -2.88 -6.72 -30.78
CA ILE A 7 -4.02 -6.12 -31.46
C ILE A 7 -5.31 -6.23 -30.62
N GLU A 8 -5.60 -7.39 -30.01
CA GLU A 8 -6.80 -7.56 -29.16
C GLU A 8 -6.86 -6.55 -27.99
N ARG A 9 -5.75 -6.30 -27.29
CA ARG A 9 -5.73 -5.34 -26.16
C ARG A 9 -5.81 -3.87 -26.60
N ILE A 10 -5.22 -3.52 -27.75
CA ILE A 10 -5.37 -2.17 -28.31
C ILE A 10 -6.84 -1.83 -28.56
N PHE A 11 -7.66 -2.81 -28.96
CA PHE A 11 -9.07 -2.58 -29.28
C PHE A 11 -9.99 -2.37 -28.08
N VAL A 12 -9.58 -2.76 -26.86
CA VAL A 12 -10.38 -2.57 -25.64
C VAL A 12 -9.98 -1.29 -24.87
N MET A 13 -8.73 -0.83 -25.04
CA MET A 13 -8.25 0.40 -24.41
C MET A 13 -8.83 1.66 -25.05
N GLU A 14 -9.09 2.66 -24.20
CA GLU A 14 -9.43 4.02 -24.62
C GLU A 14 -8.29 4.67 -25.45
N PRO A 15 -8.58 5.64 -26.34
CA PRO A 15 -7.60 6.23 -27.25
C PRO A 15 -6.32 6.77 -26.58
N GLU A 16 -6.44 7.30 -25.36
CA GLU A 16 -5.28 7.76 -24.59
C GLU A 16 -4.38 6.58 -24.15
N GLY A 17 -4.98 5.46 -23.76
CA GLY A 17 -4.26 4.23 -23.40
C GLY A 17 -3.51 3.64 -24.59
N GLN A 18 -4.12 3.64 -25.76
CA GLN A 18 -3.50 3.16 -27.00
C GLN A 18 -2.24 3.97 -27.35
N LEU A 19 -2.31 5.31 -27.27
CA LEU A 19 -1.15 6.17 -27.50
C LEU A 19 -0.03 5.93 -26.49
N LYS A 20 -0.36 5.75 -25.20
CA LYS A 20 0.62 5.43 -24.16
C LYS A 20 1.30 4.08 -24.41
N LEU A 21 0.53 3.06 -24.80
CA LEU A 21 1.08 1.75 -25.13
C LEU A 21 2.00 1.82 -26.36
N GLN A 22 1.61 2.51 -27.42
CA GLN A 22 2.47 2.71 -28.60
C GLN A 22 3.78 3.43 -28.25
N ASN A 23 3.73 4.47 -27.41
CA ASN A 23 4.93 5.15 -26.96
C ASN A 23 5.83 4.24 -26.13
N LEU A 24 5.25 3.44 -25.23
CA LEU A 24 5.98 2.48 -24.40
C LEU A 24 6.68 1.43 -25.26
N LEU A 25 5.98 0.85 -26.24
CA LEU A 25 6.52 -0.15 -27.18
C LEU A 25 7.72 0.36 -28.00
N ASN A 26 7.81 1.67 -28.21
CA ASN A 26 8.95 2.29 -28.88
C ASN A 26 10.14 2.56 -27.94
N GLN A 27 9.94 2.48 -26.62
CA GLN A 27 10.92 2.85 -25.60
C GLN A 27 11.52 1.64 -24.89
N ILE A 28 10.76 0.56 -24.71
CA ILE A 28 11.20 -0.63 -23.96
C ILE A 28 11.19 -1.88 -24.84
N ASP A 29 12.03 -2.84 -24.47
CA ASP A 29 12.01 -4.18 -25.09
C ASP A 29 10.68 -4.89 -24.80
N ALA A 30 10.08 -5.48 -25.83
CA ALA A 30 8.80 -6.19 -25.74
C ALA A 30 8.80 -7.31 -24.68
N ARG A 31 9.97 -7.87 -24.32
CA ARG A 31 10.08 -8.86 -23.23
C ARG A 31 9.52 -8.36 -21.90
N PHE A 32 9.62 -7.06 -21.61
CA PHE A 32 9.08 -6.48 -20.37
C PHE A 32 7.56 -6.40 -20.40
N LEU A 33 6.98 -6.11 -21.57
CA LEU A 33 5.53 -6.16 -21.77
C LEU A 33 5.02 -7.58 -21.55
N PHE A 34 5.61 -8.58 -22.22
CA PHE A 34 5.19 -9.98 -22.07
C PHE A 34 5.34 -10.49 -20.63
N ALA A 35 6.39 -10.07 -19.92
CA ALA A 35 6.54 -10.39 -18.51
C ALA A 35 5.41 -9.79 -17.65
N ALA A 36 5.06 -8.51 -17.89
CA ALA A 36 3.94 -7.87 -17.21
C ALA A 36 2.60 -8.55 -17.53
N GLU A 37 2.37 -8.97 -18.78
CA GLU A 37 1.16 -9.71 -19.15
C GLU A 37 1.03 -11.01 -18.36
N HIS A 38 2.11 -11.80 -18.27
CA HIS A 38 2.09 -13.05 -17.54
C HIS A 38 1.86 -12.83 -16.03
N ILE A 39 2.40 -11.74 -15.46
CA ILE A 39 2.13 -11.36 -14.07
C ILE A 39 0.67 -10.99 -13.86
N ILE A 40 0.08 -10.23 -14.79
CA ILE A 40 -1.32 -9.84 -14.72
C ILE A 40 -2.23 -11.07 -14.82
N ASP A 41 -1.97 -11.97 -15.78
CA ASP A 41 -2.75 -13.19 -15.94
C ASP A 41 -2.68 -14.08 -14.68
N TYR A 42 -1.50 -14.21 -14.07
CA TYR A 42 -1.34 -14.91 -12.80
C TYR A 42 -2.10 -14.20 -11.67
N ALA A 43 -1.99 -12.88 -11.56
CA ALA A 43 -2.69 -12.09 -10.55
C ALA A 43 -4.22 -12.24 -10.67
N GLU A 44 -4.77 -12.11 -11.88
CA GLU A 44 -6.20 -12.30 -12.14
C GLU A 44 -6.67 -13.71 -11.80
N THR A 45 -5.83 -14.73 -12.07
CA THR A 45 -6.14 -16.12 -11.72
C THR A 45 -6.18 -16.33 -10.20
N VAL A 46 -5.20 -15.80 -9.47
CA VAL A 46 -5.11 -15.93 -8.00
C VAL A 46 -6.22 -15.14 -7.31
N LEU A 47 -6.50 -13.92 -7.78
CA LEU A 47 -7.53 -13.04 -7.21
C LEU A 47 -8.95 -13.42 -7.65
N MET A 48 -9.11 -14.22 -8.70
CA MET A 48 -10.40 -14.54 -9.34
C MET A 48 -11.18 -13.29 -9.78
N GLU A 49 -10.46 -12.25 -10.18
CA GLU A 49 -10.98 -10.92 -10.54
C GLU A 49 -10.25 -10.40 -11.77
N LYS A 50 -10.92 -9.57 -12.59
CA LYS A 50 -10.27 -8.85 -13.70
C LYS A 50 -9.62 -7.56 -13.20
N LEU A 51 -8.39 -7.31 -13.62
CA LEU A 51 -7.64 -6.11 -13.26
C LEU A 51 -7.75 -5.06 -14.37
N ASN A 52 -7.65 -3.78 -13.98
CA ASN A 52 -7.76 -2.68 -14.92
C ASN A 52 -6.62 -2.69 -15.94
N GLU A 53 -6.93 -2.42 -17.21
CA GLU A 53 -5.99 -2.42 -18.35
C GLU A 53 -4.81 -1.45 -18.21
N HIS A 54 -4.97 -0.37 -17.44
CA HIS A 54 -3.87 0.56 -17.12
C HIS A 54 -2.72 -0.12 -16.38
N LEU A 55 -2.98 -1.25 -15.72
CA LEU A 55 -1.95 -2.05 -15.06
C LEU A 55 -0.87 -2.50 -16.03
N LEU A 56 -1.23 -2.88 -17.26
CA LEU A 56 -0.28 -3.37 -18.24
C LEU A 56 0.80 -2.33 -18.55
N ILE A 57 0.38 -1.11 -18.86
CA ILE A 57 1.29 -0.02 -19.21
C ILE A 57 2.16 0.33 -18.00
N GLY A 58 1.55 0.55 -16.84
CA GLY A 58 2.26 0.98 -15.64
C GLY A 58 3.24 -0.08 -15.11
N LEU A 59 2.85 -1.35 -15.12
CA LEU A 59 3.70 -2.44 -14.65
C LEU A 59 4.85 -2.71 -15.62
N SER A 60 4.61 -2.65 -16.93
CA SER A 60 5.66 -2.84 -17.94
C SER A 60 6.74 -1.76 -17.85
N ASP A 61 6.33 -0.49 -17.73
CA ASP A 61 7.23 0.65 -17.54
C ASP A 61 8.05 0.48 -16.25
N HIS A 62 7.39 0.14 -15.13
CA HIS A 62 8.07 -0.09 -13.85
C HIS A 62 9.10 -1.22 -13.91
N ILE A 63 8.75 -2.38 -14.48
CA ILE A 63 9.65 -3.54 -14.60
C ILE A 63 10.88 -3.17 -15.45
N ALA A 64 10.67 -2.48 -16.58
CA ALA A 64 11.75 -2.04 -17.46
C ALA A 64 12.68 -1.03 -16.75
N PHE A 65 12.10 -0.03 -16.08
CA PHE A 65 12.85 0.97 -15.31
C PHE A 65 13.64 0.34 -14.16
N SER A 66 13.04 -0.59 -13.41
CA SER A 66 13.73 -1.32 -12.35
C SER A 66 14.89 -2.16 -12.89
N ALA A 67 14.73 -2.79 -14.07
CA ALA A 67 15.83 -3.51 -14.73
C ALA A 67 17.01 -2.59 -15.08
N GLU A 68 16.71 -1.42 -15.63
CA GLU A 68 17.73 -0.43 -15.99
C GLU A 68 18.50 0.03 -14.75
N ASN A 69 17.79 0.34 -13.66
CA ASN A 69 18.42 0.71 -12.38
C ASN A 69 19.34 -0.38 -11.86
N ILE A 70 18.88 -1.63 -11.83
CA ILE A 70 19.66 -2.78 -11.35
C ILE A 70 20.92 -2.96 -12.21
N LYS A 71 20.79 -2.86 -13.54
CA LYS A 71 21.93 -2.96 -14.47
C LYS A 71 22.95 -1.84 -14.26
N ASN A 72 22.49 -0.66 -13.86
CA ASN A 72 23.32 0.48 -13.50
C ASN A 72 23.88 0.42 -12.06
N GLY A 73 23.64 -0.68 -11.33
CA GLY A 73 24.10 -0.86 -9.95
C GLY A 73 23.32 -0.02 -8.92
N ILE A 74 22.16 0.49 -9.28
CA ILE A 74 21.29 1.28 -8.41
C ILE A 74 20.39 0.31 -7.64
N VAL A 75 20.54 0.27 -6.32
CA VAL A 75 19.70 -0.52 -5.42
C VAL A 75 18.62 0.38 -4.83
N ILE A 76 17.37 0.14 -5.19
CA ILE A 76 16.21 0.85 -4.66
C ILE A 76 15.72 0.10 -3.42
N ARG A 77 15.53 0.82 -2.31
CA ARG A 77 14.91 0.29 -1.10
C ARG A 77 13.51 0.85 -0.94
N ASN A 78 12.56 -0.02 -0.63
CA ASN A 78 11.19 0.34 -0.39
C ASN A 78 10.99 0.65 1.10
N LYS A 79 10.90 1.95 1.42
CA LYS A 79 10.70 2.43 2.80
C LYS A 79 9.33 2.10 3.38
N LEU A 80 8.39 1.67 2.55
CA LEU A 80 7.00 1.38 2.92
C LEU A 80 6.69 -0.12 2.86
N LEU A 81 7.72 -0.97 2.70
CA LEU A 81 7.56 -2.39 2.41
C LEU A 81 6.72 -3.11 3.47
N ARG A 82 6.97 -2.82 4.74
CA ARG A 82 6.26 -3.44 5.86
C ARG A 82 4.78 -3.07 5.89
N GLU A 83 4.44 -1.82 5.63
CA GLU A 83 3.06 -1.40 5.51
C GLU A 83 2.40 -2.08 4.30
N ILE A 84 3.08 -2.16 3.16
CA ILE A 84 2.55 -2.82 1.95
C ILE A 84 2.28 -4.31 2.21
N GLU A 85 3.21 -5.03 2.84
CA GLU A 85 3.07 -6.45 3.23
C GLU A 85 1.80 -6.69 4.05
N VAL A 86 1.50 -5.78 4.98
CA VAL A 86 0.37 -5.91 5.89
C VAL A 86 -0.94 -5.48 5.23
N LEU A 87 -0.92 -4.37 4.49
CA LEU A 87 -2.13 -3.74 3.98
C LEU A 87 -2.63 -4.38 2.68
N TYR A 88 -1.70 -4.88 1.86
CA TYR A 88 -1.95 -5.44 0.53
C TYR A 88 -1.38 -6.87 0.45
N SER A 89 -1.66 -7.70 1.45
CA SER A 89 -1.01 -9.01 1.65
C SER A 89 -1.25 -10.01 0.50
N GLU A 90 -2.44 -9.98 -0.11
CA GLU A 90 -2.75 -10.80 -1.30
C GLU A 90 -1.92 -10.34 -2.50
N GLU A 91 -1.94 -9.03 -2.77
CA GLU A 91 -1.17 -8.42 -3.87
C GLU A 91 0.33 -8.58 -3.67
N PHE A 92 0.81 -8.52 -2.42
CA PHE A 92 2.19 -8.72 -2.06
C PHE A 92 2.65 -10.17 -2.28
N SER A 93 1.82 -11.14 -1.92
CA SER A 93 2.11 -12.56 -2.19
C SER A 93 2.26 -12.84 -3.69
N ILE A 94 1.40 -12.22 -4.51
CA ILE A 94 1.51 -12.27 -5.98
C ILE A 94 2.79 -11.58 -6.45
N ALA A 95 3.12 -10.44 -5.88
CA ALA A 95 4.32 -9.67 -6.24
C ALA A 95 5.62 -10.41 -5.89
N GLN A 96 5.66 -11.17 -4.79
CA GLN A 96 6.80 -12.03 -4.46
C GLN A 96 7.04 -13.09 -5.53
N TRP A 97 5.97 -13.77 -5.96
CA TRP A 97 6.04 -14.70 -7.09
C TRP A 97 6.50 -13.99 -8.37
N ALA A 98 6.01 -12.77 -8.63
CA ALA A 98 6.38 -11.99 -9.80
C ALA A 98 7.89 -11.65 -9.80
N VAL A 99 8.46 -11.28 -8.66
CA VAL A 99 9.91 -11.03 -8.53
C VAL A 99 10.72 -12.29 -8.87
N GLU A 100 10.31 -13.46 -8.36
CA GLU A 100 10.99 -14.72 -8.69
C GLU A 100 10.87 -15.08 -10.18
N TYR A 101 9.69 -14.87 -10.77
CA TYR A 101 9.44 -15.08 -12.19
C TYR A 101 10.31 -14.15 -13.04
N LEU A 102 10.29 -12.84 -12.77
CA LEU A 102 11.06 -11.84 -13.49
C LEU A 102 12.56 -12.10 -13.42
N THR A 103 13.05 -12.53 -12.25
CA THR A 103 14.47 -12.84 -12.07
C THR A 103 14.91 -13.99 -12.97
N LYS A 104 14.07 -15.01 -13.14
CA LYS A 104 14.35 -16.16 -14.01
C LYS A 104 14.16 -15.83 -15.49
N GLU A 105 13.08 -15.14 -15.83
CA GLU A 105 12.68 -14.88 -17.22
C GLU A 105 13.55 -13.81 -17.89
N LEU A 106 13.93 -12.76 -17.16
CA LEU A 106 14.61 -11.59 -17.74
C LEU A 106 16.12 -11.59 -17.50
N ASP A 107 16.62 -12.53 -16.69
CA ASP A 107 18.01 -12.62 -16.21
C ASP A 107 18.47 -11.32 -15.52
N VAL A 108 17.60 -10.78 -14.67
CA VAL A 108 17.83 -9.54 -13.90
C VAL A 108 17.59 -9.83 -12.42
N PRO A 109 18.52 -9.51 -11.51
CA PRO A 109 18.38 -9.83 -10.08
C PRO A 109 17.43 -8.85 -9.36
N TYR A 110 16.13 -8.94 -9.65
CA TYR A 110 15.12 -8.16 -8.94
C TYR A 110 15.15 -8.51 -7.44
N THR A 111 15.06 -7.48 -6.60
CA THR A 111 15.17 -7.63 -5.15
C THR A 111 13.80 -7.79 -4.50
N TYR A 112 13.78 -8.22 -3.24
CA TYR A 112 12.56 -8.33 -2.45
C TYR A 112 11.80 -6.99 -2.32
N ASP A 113 12.51 -5.85 -2.31
CA ASP A 113 11.91 -4.51 -2.27
C ASP A 113 11.00 -4.23 -3.49
N GLU A 114 11.28 -4.84 -4.64
CA GLU A 114 10.47 -4.70 -5.86
C GLU A 114 9.08 -5.33 -5.71
N ALA A 115 8.93 -6.34 -4.85
CA ALA A 115 7.63 -6.92 -4.54
C ALA A 115 6.67 -5.85 -3.96
N GLY A 116 7.19 -4.91 -3.17
CA GLY A 116 6.37 -3.82 -2.63
C GLY A 116 5.82 -2.89 -3.72
N TYR A 117 6.62 -2.57 -4.74
CA TYR A 117 6.18 -1.70 -5.82
C TYR A 117 5.19 -2.41 -6.76
N ILE A 118 5.46 -3.67 -7.11
CA ILE A 118 4.55 -4.49 -7.91
C ILE A 118 3.21 -4.67 -7.17
N ALA A 119 3.23 -4.89 -5.85
CA ALA A 119 2.02 -5.01 -5.05
C ALA A 119 1.17 -3.73 -5.10
N ILE A 120 1.79 -2.55 -5.07
CA ILE A 120 1.07 -1.27 -5.24
C ILE A 120 0.40 -1.20 -6.61
N HIS A 121 1.11 -1.56 -7.69
CA HIS A 121 0.53 -1.57 -9.04
C HIS A 121 -0.71 -2.46 -9.12
N ILE A 122 -0.61 -3.70 -8.62
CA ILE A 122 -1.73 -4.65 -8.59
C ILE A 122 -2.88 -4.09 -7.74
N HIS A 123 -2.59 -3.56 -6.54
CA HIS A 123 -3.61 -3.04 -5.64
C HIS A 123 -4.34 -1.82 -6.22
N SER A 124 -3.62 -0.89 -6.85
CA SER A 124 -4.21 0.28 -7.51
C SER A 124 -5.13 -0.15 -8.66
N ALA A 125 -4.71 -1.11 -9.49
CA ALA A 125 -5.51 -1.64 -10.58
C ALA A 125 -6.76 -2.38 -10.07
N ARG A 126 -6.63 -3.23 -9.04
CA ARG A 126 -7.74 -3.93 -8.38
C ARG A 126 -8.76 -2.96 -7.78
N SER A 127 -8.28 -1.83 -7.27
CA SER A 127 -9.12 -0.76 -6.71
C SER A 127 -9.73 0.18 -7.77
N GLY A 128 -9.58 -0.13 -9.07
CA GLY A 128 -10.08 0.69 -10.18
C GLY A 128 -9.38 2.03 -10.34
N GLN A 129 -8.18 2.20 -9.77
CA GLN A 129 -7.39 3.43 -9.87
C GLN A 129 -6.58 3.42 -11.16
N THR A 130 -6.43 4.59 -11.77
CA THR A 130 -5.62 4.78 -12.99
C THR A 130 -4.17 5.18 -12.69
N SER A 131 -3.82 5.38 -11.42
CA SER A 131 -2.46 5.70 -10.96
C SER A 131 -2.20 5.20 -9.55
N ASN A 132 -0.93 5.00 -9.22
CA ASN A 132 -0.49 4.52 -7.90
C ASN A 132 -0.52 5.59 -6.80
N HIS A 133 -0.72 6.87 -7.15
CA HIS A 133 -0.57 7.99 -6.21
C HIS A 133 -1.44 7.87 -4.97
N ARG A 134 -2.67 7.39 -5.11
CA ARG A 134 -3.61 7.26 -3.99
C ARG A 134 -3.21 6.12 -3.05
N SER A 135 -2.82 4.96 -3.59
CA SER A 135 -2.31 3.83 -2.80
C SER A 135 -1.00 4.20 -2.08
N ILE A 136 -0.04 4.83 -2.78
CA ILE A 136 1.21 5.30 -2.15
C ILE A 136 0.90 6.30 -1.02
N ARG A 137 -0.01 7.27 -1.26
CA ARG A 137 -0.42 8.24 -0.23
C ARG A 137 -1.08 7.56 0.97
N GLU A 138 -1.95 6.57 0.78
CA GLU A 138 -2.58 5.81 1.87
C GLU A 138 -1.53 5.14 2.76
N VAL A 139 -0.62 4.37 2.15
CA VAL A 139 0.45 3.67 2.86
C VAL A 139 1.38 4.64 3.58
N THR A 140 1.70 5.78 2.95
CA THR A 140 2.58 6.82 3.52
C THR A 140 1.95 7.45 4.77
N ILE A 141 0.66 7.79 4.72
CA ILE A 141 -0.06 8.32 5.89
C ILE A 141 -0.04 7.32 7.05
N ILE A 142 -0.28 6.04 6.76
CA ILE A 142 -0.29 4.98 7.78
C ILE A 142 1.10 4.86 8.42
N SER A 143 2.16 4.85 7.61
CA SER A 143 3.54 4.79 8.11
C SER A 143 3.86 5.97 9.03
N ASP A 144 3.56 7.20 8.61
CA ASP A 144 3.82 8.41 9.42
C ASP A 144 3.05 8.40 10.76
N VAL A 145 1.81 7.91 10.75
CA VAL A 145 1.01 7.78 11.97
C VAL A 145 1.58 6.71 12.90
N ILE A 146 2.03 5.57 12.37
CA ILE A 146 2.69 4.52 13.16
C ILE A 146 3.99 5.06 13.76
N GLN A 147 4.84 5.72 12.98
CA GLN A 147 6.09 6.32 13.47
C GLN A 147 5.85 7.37 14.57
N LEU A 148 4.77 8.15 14.47
CA LEU A 148 4.34 9.06 15.53
C LEU A 148 3.98 8.29 16.80
N ILE A 149 3.19 7.21 16.70
CA ILE A 149 2.83 6.38 17.85
C ILE A 149 4.06 5.70 18.48
N GLU A 150 4.95 5.15 17.66
CA GLU A 150 6.22 4.54 18.10
C GLU A 150 7.05 5.52 18.93
N ARG A 151 7.21 6.75 18.44
CA ARG A 151 7.96 7.79 19.13
C ARG A 151 7.29 8.21 20.45
N GLU A 152 5.99 8.47 20.44
CA GLU A 152 5.28 8.92 21.65
C GLU A 152 5.17 7.83 22.73
N LEU A 153 5.23 6.55 22.33
CA LEU A 153 5.23 5.42 23.25
C LEU A 153 6.64 4.89 23.56
N THR A 154 7.66 5.36 22.86
CA THR A 154 9.05 4.88 22.97
C THR A 154 9.14 3.36 22.79
N ILE A 155 8.52 2.84 21.73
CA ILE A 155 8.47 1.41 21.44
C ILE A 155 9.05 1.09 20.07
N ASP A 156 9.60 -0.11 19.94
CA ASP A 156 9.94 -0.71 18.67
C ASP A 156 8.78 -1.59 18.18
N MET A 157 7.90 -1.03 17.33
CA MET A 157 6.84 -1.84 16.72
C MET A 157 7.36 -2.75 15.61
N HIS A 158 8.66 -2.67 15.28
CA HIS A 158 9.26 -3.51 14.27
C HIS A 158 9.67 -4.90 14.77
N SER A 159 9.76 -5.10 16.08
CA SER A 159 10.05 -6.39 16.72
C SER A 159 9.01 -7.48 16.37
N GLU A 160 9.46 -8.74 16.38
CA GLU A 160 8.60 -9.91 16.10
C GLU A 160 7.45 -10.04 17.12
N ALA A 161 7.73 -9.75 18.40
CA ALA A 161 6.72 -9.74 19.45
C ALA A 161 5.57 -8.74 19.19
N MET A 162 5.84 -7.68 18.42
CA MET A 162 4.87 -6.63 18.10
C MET A 162 4.18 -6.82 16.75
N ALA A 163 4.51 -7.86 15.97
CA ALA A 163 3.98 -8.06 14.63
C ALA A 163 2.43 -8.06 14.56
N LEU A 164 1.77 -8.75 15.50
CA LEU A 164 0.29 -8.77 15.56
C LEU A 164 -0.31 -7.41 15.92
N ASN A 165 0.36 -6.65 16.80
CA ASN A 165 -0.08 -5.33 17.21
C ASN A 165 0.08 -4.32 16.07
N TYR A 166 1.21 -4.39 15.36
CA TYR A 166 1.47 -3.61 14.16
C TYR A 166 0.42 -3.89 13.09
N SER A 167 0.19 -5.17 12.75
CA SER A 167 -0.78 -5.56 11.72
C SER A 167 -2.20 -5.06 12.02
N ARG A 168 -2.65 -5.17 13.28
CA ARG A 168 -3.94 -4.65 13.72
C ARG A 168 -4.00 -3.13 13.60
N LEU A 169 -3.00 -2.41 14.09
CA LEU A 169 -2.97 -0.96 14.05
C LEU A 169 -2.99 -0.45 12.60
N ALA A 170 -2.14 -0.98 11.73
CA ALA A 170 -2.06 -0.60 10.33
C ALA A 170 -3.41 -0.79 9.62
N ASN A 171 -4.07 -1.94 9.82
CA ASN A 171 -5.40 -2.20 9.26
C ASN A 171 -6.47 -1.26 9.83
N HIS A 172 -6.44 -0.94 11.13
CA HIS A 172 -7.36 0.03 11.72
C HIS A 172 -7.18 1.44 11.14
N LEU A 173 -5.93 1.86 10.92
CA LEU A 173 -5.62 3.14 10.28
C LEU A 173 -6.09 3.16 8.82
N ARG A 174 -5.88 2.06 8.06
CA ARG A 174 -6.39 1.91 6.69
C ARG A 174 -7.91 2.11 6.64
N LEU A 175 -8.65 1.42 7.50
CA LEU A 175 -10.11 1.56 7.57
C LEU A 175 -10.54 2.98 7.97
N LEU A 176 -9.81 3.66 8.87
CA LEU A 176 -10.05 5.06 9.22
C LEU A 176 -9.87 5.99 8.02
N LEU A 177 -8.81 5.80 7.22
CA LEU A 177 -8.58 6.60 6.02
C LEU A 177 -9.65 6.34 4.96
N GLN A 178 -10.06 5.09 4.75
CA GLN A 178 -11.14 4.74 3.83
C GLN A 178 -12.46 5.43 4.22
N ARG A 179 -12.86 5.34 5.49
CA ARG A 179 -14.04 6.03 6.03
C ARG A 179 -13.96 7.54 5.89
N THR A 180 -12.81 8.13 6.22
CA THR A 180 -12.58 9.58 6.12
C THR A 180 -12.71 10.05 4.67
N ASN A 181 -12.12 9.32 3.73
CA ASN A 181 -12.18 9.64 2.30
C ASN A 181 -13.59 9.45 1.72
N ALA A 182 -14.35 8.47 2.20
CA ALA A 182 -15.73 8.23 1.80
C ALA A 182 -16.74 9.14 2.53
N GLN A 183 -16.30 9.99 3.47
CA GLN A 183 -17.16 10.76 4.38
C GLN A 183 -18.13 9.88 5.18
N GLN A 184 -17.77 8.61 5.41
CA GLN A 184 -18.53 7.61 6.15
C GLN A 184 -17.91 7.44 7.53
N TYR A 185 -18.05 8.45 8.38
CA TYR A 185 -17.40 8.48 9.69
C TYR A 185 -17.94 7.41 10.63
N ALA A 186 -17.09 6.91 11.52
CA ALA A 186 -17.54 6.01 12.57
C ALA A 186 -18.55 6.71 13.48
N VAL A 187 -19.66 6.01 13.76
CA VAL A 187 -20.63 6.45 14.77
C VAL A 187 -20.10 5.98 16.12
N LEU A 188 -19.60 6.90 16.93
CA LEU A 188 -19.29 6.66 18.34
C LEU A 188 -20.18 7.58 19.17
N ASP A 189 -20.80 7.03 20.21
CA ASP A 189 -21.57 7.84 21.15
C ASP A 189 -20.64 8.89 21.80
N THR A 190 -21.12 10.12 21.91
CA THR A 190 -20.40 11.20 22.58
C THR A 190 -20.04 10.82 24.03
N GLU A 191 -20.89 10.07 24.72
CA GLU A 191 -20.61 9.56 26.07
C GLU A 191 -19.41 8.61 26.10
N ILE A 192 -19.28 7.74 25.09
CA ILE A 192 -18.13 6.84 24.95
C ILE A 192 -16.87 7.65 24.68
N VAL A 193 -16.93 8.66 23.80
CA VAL A 193 -15.80 9.55 23.54
C VAL A 193 -15.34 10.23 24.84
N GLN A 194 -16.27 10.76 25.65
CA GLN A 194 -15.93 11.41 26.92
C GLN A 194 -15.35 10.42 27.94
N MET A 195 -15.90 9.20 28.01
CA MET A 195 -15.36 8.13 28.84
C MET A 195 -13.90 7.81 28.46
N VAL A 196 -13.61 7.68 27.16
CA VAL A 196 -12.25 7.43 26.65
C VAL A 196 -11.29 8.56 27.04
N LYS A 197 -11.71 9.83 26.90
CA LYS A 197 -10.89 10.98 27.32
C LYS A 197 -10.52 10.91 28.81
N ARG A 198 -11.49 10.56 29.65
CA ARG A 198 -11.29 10.49 31.11
C ARG A 198 -10.45 9.28 31.51
N LYS A 199 -10.70 8.12 30.91
CA LYS A 199 -10.06 6.85 31.30
C LYS A 199 -8.66 6.69 30.71
N TYR A 200 -8.43 7.19 29.50
CA TYR A 200 -7.20 7.00 28.74
C TYR A 200 -6.59 8.34 28.27
N PRO A 201 -6.27 9.27 29.20
CA PRO A 201 -5.84 10.62 28.86
C PRO A 201 -4.54 10.67 28.04
N LYS A 202 -3.61 9.74 28.29
CA LYS A 202 -2.34 9.63 27.54
C LYS A 202 -2.60 9.23 26.09
N SER A 203 -3.35 8.15 25.86
CA SER A 203 -3.68 7.67 24.52
C SER A 203 -4.53 8.67 23.73
N TYR A 204 -5.44 9.37 24.40
CA TYR A 204 -6.20 10.46 23.78
C TYR A 204 -5.32 11.67 23.42
N LYS A 205 -4.25 11.95 24.18
CA LYS A 205 -3.27 12.98 23.81
C LYS A 205 -2.55 12.62 22.50
N ILE A 206 -2.05 11.39 22.37
CA ILE A 206 -1.38 10.91 21.14
C ILE A 206 -2.36 10.97 19.96
N ALA A 207 -3.61 10.54 20.15
CA ALA A 207 -4.64 10.65 19.12
C ALA A 207 -4.82 12.11 18.62
N LYS A 208 -4.79 13.11 19.52
CA LYS A 208 -4.87 14.53 19.14
C LYS A 208 -3.65 14.98 18.32
N GLU A 209 -2.46 14.49 18.65
CA GLU A 209 -1.25 14.78 17.90
C GLU A 209 -1.30 14.18 16.49
N ILE A 210 -1.84 12.96 16.35
CA ILE A 210 -2.12 12.34 15.05
C ILE A 210 -3.08 13.21 14.24
N ARG A 211 -4.17 13.72 14.85
CA ARG A 211 -5.06 14.66 14.16
C ARG A 211 -4.34 15.91 13.67
N VAL A 212 -3.42 16.47 14.47
CA VAL A 212 -2.62 17.63 14.05
C VAL A 212 -1.70 17.27 12.88
N LEU A 213 -1.07 16.10 12.89
CA LEU A 213 -0.27 15.58 11.78
C LEU A 213 -1.10 15.47 10.50
N LEU A 214 -2.26 14.82 10.56
CA LEU A 214 -3.16 14.62 9.41
C LEU A 214 -3.63 15.96 8.81
N ILE A 215 -3.95 16.95 9.63
CA ILE A 215 -4.36 18.28 9.16
C ILE A 215 -3.19 19.00 8.49
N LYS A 216 -2.02 19.04 9.14
CA LYS A 216 -0.88 19.84 8.68
C LYS A 216 -0.21 19.28 7.43
N GLN A 217 0.02 17.97 7.39
CA GLN A 217 0.77 17.33 6.30
C GLN A 217 -0.15 16.90 5.15
N TYR A 218 -1.35 16.42 5.46
CA TYR A 218 -2.21 15.74 4.49
C TYR A 218 -3.52 16.48 4.18
N GLN A 219 -3.78 17.61 4.85
CA GLN A 219 -5.03 18.38 4.74
C GLN A 219 -6.26 17.51 5.02
N MET A 220 -6.11 16.50 5.89
CA MET A 220 -7.18 15.59 6.28
C MET A 220 -7.68 15.92 7.68
N SER A 221 -8.99 16.07 7.81
CA SER A 221 -9.65 16.22 9.10
C SER A 221 -10.32 14.92 9.50
N ILE A 222 -10.22 14.57 10.79
CA ILE A 222 -10.94 13.44 11.39
C ILE A 222 -11.85 13.94 12.50
N THR A 223 -12.98 13.27 12.68
CA THR A 223 -14.00 13.68 13.64
C THR A 223 -13.59 13.36 15.09
N SER A 224 -14.38 13.82 16.07
CA SER A 224 -14.11 13.53 17.48
C SER A 224 -14.34 12.04 17.82
N GLU A 225 -15.21 11.37 17.06
CA GLU A 225 -15.53 9.96 17.15
C GLU A 225 -14.34 9.11 16.68
N GLU A 226 -13.80 9.39 15.49
CA GLU A 226 -12.58 8.73 14.98
C GLU A 226 -11.39 8.94 15.91
N LEU A 227 -11.29 10.13 16.52
CA LEU A 227 -10.28 10.42 17.52
C LEU A 227 -10.43 9.56 18.78
N GLY A 228 -11.67 9.30 19.22
CA GLY A 228 -11.98 8.39 20.32
C GLY A 228 -11.61 6.94 19.98
N TYR A 229 -11.97 6.47 18.77
CA TYR A 229 -11.58 5.14 18.30
C TYR A 229 -10.07 4.96 18.25
N LEU A 230 -9.35 5.92 17.67
CA LEU A 230 -7.89 5.90 17.60
C LEU A 230 -7.25 5.82 19.00
N ALA A 231 -7.78 6.58 19.96
CA ALA A 231 -7.32 6.53 21.35
C ALA A 231 -7.50 5.14 22.00
N ILE A 232 -8.58 4.42 21.67
CA ILE A 232 -8.80 3.03 22.16
C ILE A 232 -7.75 2.08 21.58
N HIS A 233 -7.43 2.19 20.29
CA HIS A 233 -6.42 1.35 19.65
C HIS A 233 -5.01 1.61 20.19
N ILE A 234 -4.67 2.88 20.44
CA ILE A 234 -3.42 3.26 21.09
C ILE A 234 -3.38 2.74 22.53
N GLU A 235 -4.49 2.80 23.27
CA GLU A 235 -4.53 2.27 24.64
C GLU A 235 -4.31 0.76 24.68
N ARG A 236 -4.90 0.01 23.73
CA ARG A 236 -4.69 -1.44 23.62
C ARG A 236 -3.21 -1.77 23.39
N LEU A 237 -2.55 -1.00 22.53
CA LEU A 237 -1.12 -1.13 22.28
C LEU A 237 -0.31 -0.89 23.57
N ARG A 238 -0.62 0.19 24.29
CA ARG A 238 0.01 0.53 25.58
C ARG A 238 -0.19 -0.53 26.65
N GLY A 239 -1.40 -1.06 26.81
CA GLY A 239 -1.70 -2.08 27.81
C GLY A 239 -0.91 -3.37 27.59
N THR A 240 -0.59 -3.71 26.33
CA THR A 240 0.24 -4.88 26.01
C THR A 240 1.68 -4.68 26.49
N ILE A 241 2.22 -3.48 26.39
CA ILE A 241 3.58 -3.13 26.85
C ILE A 241 3.67 -3.24 28.38
N GLU A 242 2.72 -2.64 29.10
CA GLU A 242 2.70 -2.62 30.58
C GLU A 242 2.57 -4.05 31.20
N HIS A 243 2.05 -5.03 30.44
CA HIS A 243 1.97 -6.43 30.89
C HIS A 243 3.24 -7.24 30.60
N HIS A 244 4.13 -6.76 29.72
CA HIS A 244 5.41 -7.41 29.46
C HIS A 244 6.55 -6.91 30.37
N GLU A 245 6.35 -5.76 31.04
CA GLU A 245 7.30 -5.18 31.99
C GLU A 245 7.07 -5.61 33.46
N ASN A 246 5.97 -6.32 33.75
CA ASN A 246 5.64 -6.88 35.08
C ASN A 246 5.74 -8.40 35.09
#